data_AF-A0A435JHK1-F1
#
_entry.id   AF-A0A435JHK1-F1
#
_cell.length_a   1.000
_cell.length_b   1.000
_cell.length_c   1.000
_cell.angle_alpha   90.00
_cell.angle_beta   90.00
_cell.angle_gamma   90.00
#
_symmetry.space_group_name_H-M   'P 1'
#
loop_
_entity.id
_entity.type
_entity.pdbx_description
1 polymer ?
#
loop_
_entity_poly.entity_id
_entity_poly.type
_entity_poly.pdbx_seq_one_letter_code
_entity_poly.pdbx_strand_id
1 'polypeptide(L)'
;MNKKLTFAAALLAASVLGGMANAKTLVYCAEASPEGFDPAPYTAGQTFDASSRTVFNRLVEFDHGKTTTSPGLAESWTISDDGKEYVFKLRKGVKFAATDYFTPTRDFNADDVVFSFERQVDKNGPWFQYIPGIAYQYYNDQFGDNITKVEKVDDLTVKFTLKEPAITFIPTLGMDFASVVSKEYADKLQADKTPELFNQKPIGTGPFIFVDYQTDAAIRYKANP
;
A
#
# COMPACT_ATOMS: atom_id res chain seq x y z
N MET A 1 -60.18 26.49 18.87
CA MET A 1 -58.98 26.63 19.74
C MET A 1 -58.21 25.32 19.71
N ASN A 2 -57.00 25.37 19.12
CA ASN A 2 -55.81 24.52 19.32
C ASN A 2 -55.89 22.97 19.28
N LYS A 3 -55.65 22.37 18.08
CA LYS A 3 -55.16 20.99 17.94
C LYS A 3 -54.23 20.79 16.72
N LYS A 4 -53.26 21.71 16.47
CA LYS A 4 -52.31 21.57 15.35
C LYS A 4 -50.83 21.79 15.69
N LEU A 5 -50.43 21.79 16.97
CA LEU A 5 -49.06 22.18 17.35
C LEU A 5 -48.19 21.12 18.04
N THR A 6 -48.57 19.84 18.03
CA THR A 6 -47.84 18.81 18.80
C THR A 6 -47.07 17.76 18.00
N PHE A 7 -47.13 17.76 16.66
CA PHE A 7 -46.46 16.73 15.84
C PHE A 7 -45.14 17.15 15.19
N ALA A 8 -44.79 18.44 15.20
CA ALA A 8 -43.57 18.93 14.54
C ALA A 8 -42.29 18.83 15.39
N ALA A 9 -42.41 18.70 16.72
CA ALA A 9 -41.25 18.68 17.61
C ALA A 9 -40.59 17.29 17.76
N ALA A 10 -41.32 16.20 17.44
CA ALA A 10 -40.81 14.85 17.60
C ALA A 10 -39.92 14.36 16.43
N LEU A 11 -40.03 14.99 15.25
CA LEU A 11 -39.24 14.61 14.07
C LEU A 11 -37.87 15.29 13.99
N LEU A 12 -37.64 16.39 14.72
CA LEU A 12 -36.31 17.01 14.78
C LEU A 12 -35.36 16.35 15.79
N ALA A 13 -35.88 15.56 16.73
CA ALA A 13 -35.05 14.85 17.72
C ALA A 13 -34.52 13.50 17.21
N ALA A 14 -35.13 12.93 16.17
CA ALA A 14 -34.77 11.61 15.64
C ALA A 14 -33.62 11.66 14.60
N SER A 15 -33.29 12.84 14.05
CA SER A 15 -32.20 12.98 13.06
C SER A 15 -30.82 13.16 13.68
N VAL A 16 -30.70 13.31 15.01
CA VAL A 16 -29.41 13.51 15.70
C VAL A 16 -28.83 12.19 16.23
N LEU A 17 -29.54 11.07 16.08
CA LEU A 17 -29.12 9.74 16.53
C LEU A 17 -28.64 8.82 15.39
N GLY A 18 -28.48 9.36 14.17
CA GLY A 18 -27.67 8.71 13.14
C GLY A 18 -26.24 8.66 13.64
N GLY A 19 -25.88 7.55 14.31
CA GLY A 19 -24.68 7.42 15.10
C GLY A 19 -23.46 7.94 14.36
N MET A 20 -22.82 8.97 14.90
CA MET A 20 -21.37 9.05 14.78
C MET A 20 -20.87 7.71 15.30
N ALA A 21 -20.44 6.82 14.39
CA ALA A 21 -19.60 5.71 14.75
C ALA A 21 -18.47 6.35 15.56
N ASN A 22 -18.49 6.14 16.89
CA ASN A 22 -17.42 6.62 17.74
C ASN A 22 -16.20 5.87 17.22
N ALA A 23 -15.31 6.57 16.51
CA ALA A 23 -14.03 6.03 16.09
C ALA A 23 -13.27 5.67 17.37
N LYS A 24 -13.47 4.45 17.86
CA LYS A 24 -12.76 3.94 19.03
C LYS A 24 -11.33 3.69 18.60
N THR A 25 -10.39 4.32 19.29
CA THR A 25 -8.97 4.03 19.12
C THR A 25 -8.73 2.55 19.47
N LEU A 26 -8.20 1.80 18.50
CA LEU A 26 -7.65 0.47 18.75
C LEU A 26 -6.24 0.64 19.31
N VAL A 27 -5.97 0.06 20.48
CA VAL A 27 -4.61 -0.07 21.02
C VAL A 27 -4.15 -1.49 20.78
N TYR A 28 -3.11 -1.62 19.95
CA TYR A 28 -2.42 -2.87 19.68
C TYR A 28 -1.03 -2.81 20.31
N CYS A 29 -0.71 -3.80 21.16
CA CYS A 29 0.60 -3.91 21.79
C CYS A 29 1.48 -4.85 20.95
N ALA A 30 2.46 -4.30 20.25
CA ALA A 30 3.46 -5.06 19.50
C ALA A 30 4.58 -5.57 20.43
N GLU A 31 5.19 -6.71 20.10
CA GLU A 31 6.31 -7.27 20.87
C GLU A 31 7.66 -6.57 20.64
N ALA A 32 7.81 -5.82 19.56
CA ALA A 32 9.04 -5.11 19.21
C ALA A 32 8.79 -3.89 18.31
N SER A 33 9.77 -2.98 18.26
CA SER A 33 9.83 -1.88 17.30
C SER A 33 10.06 -2.41 15.87
N PRO A 34 9.46 -1.79 14.83
CA PRO A 34 9.75 -2.15 13.45
C PRO A 34 11.15 -1.71 13.03
N GLU A 35 11.75 -2.40 12.08
CA GLU A 35 13.04 -2.02 11.46
C GLU A 35 12.91 -0.77 10.56
N GLY A 36 11.70 -0.49 10.07
CA GLY A 36 11.39 0.62 9.18
C GLY A 36 9.94 0.59 8.71
N PHE A 37 9.59 1.51 7.80
CA PHE A 37 8.23 1.65 7.26
C PHE A 37 8.13 1.42 5.75
N ASP A 38 9.24 1.18 5.06
CA ASP A 38 9.23 0.58 3.72
C ASP A 38 9.25 -0.95 3.86
N PRO A 39 8.22 -1.69 3.45
CA PRO A 39 8.15 -3.14 3.69
C PRO A 39 9.07 -3.97 2.80
N ALA A 40 9.50 -3.49 1.63
CA ALA A 40 10.23 -4.32 0.66
C ALA A 40 11.61 -4.83 1.15
N PRO A 41 12.41 -4.06 1.90
CA PRO A 41 13.69 -4.50 2.45
C PRO A 41 13.62 -5.48 3.63
N TYR A 42 12.44 -5.73 4.20
CA TYR A 42 12.31 -6.44 5.49
C TYR A 42 11.55 -7.76 5.38
N THR A 43 11.68 -8.57 6.42
CA THR A 43 11.05 -9.90 6.50
C THR A 43 10.27 -10.15 7.78
N ALA A 44 10.37 -9.25 8.77
CA ALA A 44 9.79 -9.46 10.09
C ALA A 44 8.31 -9.06 10.15
N GLY A 45 7.50 -9.90 10.80
CA GLY A 45 6.05 -9.74 10.87
C GLY A 45 5.61 -8.43 11.53
N GLN A 46 6.25 -8.05 12.63
CA GLN A 46 5.96 -6.81 13.34
C GLN A 46 6.22 -5.55 12.49
N THR A 47 7.19 -5.61 11.57
CA THR A 47 7.44 -4.52 10.62
C THR A 47 6.34 -4.44 9.58
N PHE A 48 5.85 -5.58 9.09
CA PHE A 48 4.71 -5.62 8.19
C PHE A 48 3.42 -5.12 8.87
N ASP A 49 3.18 -5.49 10.12
CA ASP A 49 2.06 -4.98 10.92
C ASP A 49 2.12 -3.46 11.05
N ALA A 50 3.30 -2.90 11.27
CA ALA A 50 3.52 -1.45 11.36
C ALA A 50 3.47 -0.71 10.00
N SER A 51 3.69 -1.40 8.89
CA SER A 51 3.85 -0.78 7.57
C SER A 51 2.84 -1.30 6.55
N SER A 52 3.19 -2.35 5.80
CA SER A 52 2.45 -2.91 4.67
C SER A 52 0.99 -3.20 4.99
N ARG A 53 0.69 -3.81 6.14
CA ARG A 53 -0.68 -4.21 6.52
C ARG A 53 -1.56 -3.04 6.93
N THR A 54 -0.94 -1.94 7.33
CA THR A 54 -1.64 -0.76 7.87
C THR A 54 -1.74 0.37 6.84
N VAL A 55 -0.64 0.68 6.14
CA VAL A 55 -0.48 1.90 5.33
C VAL A 55 -0.53 1.63 3.81
N PHE A 56 -0.25 0.42 3.36
CA PHE A 56 -0.10 0.12 1.93
C PHE A 56 -1.13 -0.88 1.41
N ASN A 57 -1.27 -0.94 0.09
CA ASN A 57 -1.96 -2.01 -0.61
C ASN A 57 -1.06 -2.66 -1.65
N ARG A 58 -1.42 -3.89 -2.01
CA ARG A 58 -0.78 -4.68 -3.07
C ARG A 58 -1.66 -4.68 -4.33
N LEU A 59 -1.14 -5.20 -5.45
CA LEU A 59 -1.95 -5.39 -6.67
C LEU A 59 -3.12 -6.35 -6.43
N VAL A 60 -2.88 -7.40 -5.67
CA VAL A 60 -3.89 -8.35 -5.19
C VAL A 60 -3.80 -8.46 -3.68
N GLU A 61 -4.88 -8.83 -3.02
CA GLU A 61 -4.94 -8.94 -1.56
C GLU A 61 -5.37 -10.35 -1.15
N PHE A 62 -4.96 -10.81 0.02
CA PHE A 62 -5.52 -12.04 0.58
C PHE A 62 -6.88 -11.78 1.23
N ASP A 63 -7.84 -12.67 1.00
CA ASP A 63 -9.11 -12.62 1.70
C ASP A 63 -8.88 -12.83 3.20
N HIS A 64 -9.55 -12.02 4.03
CA HIS A 64 -9.37 -12.06 5.47
C HIS A 64 -9.60 -13.48 6.04
N GLY A 65 -8.56 -14.03 6.69
CA GLY A 65 -8.58 -15.37 7.29
C GLY A 65 -8.44 -16.52 6.28
N LYS A 66 -8.06 -16.26 5.03
CA LYS A 66 -7.88 -17.27 3.98
C LYS A 66 -6.56 -17.06 3.22
N THR A 67 -6.23 -18.04 2.40
CA THR A 67 -5.07 -18.01 1.49
C THR A 67 -5.47 -17.73 0.04
N THR A 68 -6.76 -17.52 -0.21
CA THR A 68 -7.28 -17.09 -1.52
C THR A 68 -7.01 -15.61 -1.73
N THR A 69 -6.69 -15.23 -2.98
CA THR A 69 -6.50 -13.84 -3.35
C THR A 69 -7.73 -13.22 -4.02
N SER A 70 -7.88 -11.92 -3.83
CA SER A 70 -8.91 -11.09 -4.44
C SER A 70 -8.31 -9.77 -4.99
N PRO A 71 -9.05 -9.03 -5.84
CA PRO A 71 -8.58 -7.77 -6.42
C PRO A 71 -8.18 -6.71 -5.37
N GLY A 72 -6.91 -6.32 -5.38
CA GLY A 72 -6.33 -5.24 -4.58
C GLY A 72 -6.33 -3.92 -5.36
N LEU A 73 -5.15 -3.32 -5.58
CA LEU A 73 -5.00 -2.15 -6.46
C LEU A 73 -5.23 -2.49 -7.94
N ALA A 74 -5.13 -3.75 -8.34
CA ALA A 74 -5.62 -4.22 -9.62
C ALA A 74 -7.08 -4.68 -9.47
N GLU A 75 -7.97 -4.21 -10.34
CA GLU A 75 -9.38 -4.64 -10.38
C GLU A 75 -9.56 -5.98 -11.10
N SER A 76 -8.65 -6.31 -12.02
CA SER A 76 -8.63 -7.57 -12.76
C SER A 76 -7.26 -7.82 -13.39
N TRP A 77 -7.04 -9.04 -13.86
CA TRP A 77 -5.86 -9.40 -14.63
C TRP A 77 -6.16 -10.51 -15.64
N THR A 78 -5.36 -10.58 -16.68
CA THR A 78 -5.34 -11.68 -17.65
C THR A 78 -3.97 -12.35 -17.65
N ILE A 79 -3.95 -13.65 -17.91
CA ILE A 79 -2.75 -14.47 -17.99
C ILE A 79 -2.68 -15.03 -19.42
N SER A 80 -1.53 -14.94 -20.07
CA SER A 80 -1.31 -15.56 -21.39
C SER A 80 -1.41 -17.08 -21.32
N ASP A 81 -1.67 -17.73 -22.47
CA ASP A 81 -1.81 -19.18 -22.57
C ASP A 81 -0.56 -19.95 -22.12
N ASP A 82 0.63 -19.36 -22.29
CA ASP A 82 1.90 -19.92 -21.84
C ASP A 82 2.22 -19.62 -20.36
N GLY A 83 1.38 -18.83 -19.67
CA GLY A 83 1.53 -18.48 -18.27
C GLY A 83 2.69 -17.52 -17.96
N LYS A 84 3.27 -16.86 -18.98
CA LYS A 84 4.44 -15.99 -18.85
C LYS A 84 4.13 -14.50 -18.88
N GLU A 85 2.98 -14.08 -19.41
CA GLU A 85 2.56 -12.67 -19.40
C GLU A 85 1.34 -12.46 -18.51
N TYR A 86 1.41 -11.46 -17.63
CA TYR A 86 0.33 -11.07 -16.74
C TYR A 86 0.02 -9.59 -16.97
N VAL A 87 -1.20 -9.29 -17.38
CA VAL A 87 -1.65 -7.91 -17.63
C VAL A 87 -2.67 -7.53 -16.57
N PHE A 88 -2.32 -6.56 -15.74
CA PHE A 88 -3.17 -6.04 -14.67
C PHE A 88 -3.88 -4.77 -15.11
N LYS A 89 -5.19 -4.69 -14.85
CA LYS A 89 -5.97 -3.46 -14.94
C LYS A 89 -6.03 -2.83 -13.55
N LEU A 90 -5.55 -1.60 -13.44
CA LEU A 90 -5.42 -0.88 -12.19
C LEU A 90 -6.72 -0.13 -11.85
N ARG A 91 -7.05 -0.07 -10.56
CA ARG A 91 -8.18 0.73 -10.07
C ARG A 91 -7.95 2.20 -10.35
N LYS A 92 -8.93 2.83 -10.98
CA LYS A 92 -8.94 4.28 -11.21
C LYS A 92 -9.33 5.05 -9.96
N GLY A 93 -8.74 6.22 -9.76
CA GLY A 93 -9.16 7.17 -8.72
C GLY A 93 -8.67 6.85 -7.31
N VAL A 94 -7.76 5.87 -7.17
CA VAL A 94 -7.14 5.55 -5.88
C VAL A 94 -6.16 6.66 -5.51
N LYS A 95 -6.23 7.13 -4.27
CA LYS A 95 -5.41 8.24 -3.76
C LYS A 95 -4.37 7.71 -2.80
N PHE A 96 -3.14 8.21 -2.94
CA PHE A 96 -2.17 8.12 -1.86
C PHE A 96 -2.60 9.03 -0.71
N ALA A 97 -2.26 8.63 0.52
CA ALA A 97 -2.52 9.43 1.70
C ALA A 97 -1.85 10.81 1.62
N ALA A 98 -2.59 11.84 2.03
CA ALA A 98 -2.05 13.19 2.24
C ALA A 98 -1.62 13.36 3.71
N THR A 99 -0.41 13.87 3.91
CA THR A 99 0.20 14.14 5.22
C THR A 99 0.72 15.57 5.28
N ASP A 100 1.23 15.98 6.44
CA ASP A 100 1.92 17.27 6.61
C ASP A 100 3.26 17.33 5.86
N TYR A 101 3.88 16.19 5.58
CA TYR A 101 5.15 16.10 4.85
C TYR A 101 5.01 15.84 3.34
N PHE A 102 3.86 15.37 2.87
CA PHE A 102 3.62 15.13 1.45
C PHE A 102 2.14 15.20 1.08
N THR A 103 1.82 15.90 0.00
CA THR A 103 0.49 15.93 -0.61
C THR A 103 0.63 15.47 -2.05
N PRO A 104 0.05 14.31 -2.43
CA PRO A 104 0.11 13.81 -3.81
C PRO A 104 -0.57 14.78 -4.78
N THR A 105 0.00 14.97 -5.96
CA THR A 105 -0.60 15.81 -7.02
C THR A 105 -1.34 15.00 -8.07
N ARG A 106 -1.16 13.67 -8.06
CA ARG A 106 -1.86 12.72 -8.94
C ARG A 106 -2.39 11.52 -8.17
N ASP A 107 -3.34 10.83 -8.79
CA ASP A 107 -3.82 9.54 -8.31
C ASP A 107 -2.79 8.44 -8.59
N PHE A 108 -2.97 7.29 -7.91
CA PHE A 108 -2.24 6.05 -8.17
C PHE A 108 -2.35 5.64 -9.64
N ASN A 109 -1.21 5.24 -10.22
CA ASN A 109 -1.14 4.80 -11.61
C ASN A 109 -0.05 3.72 -11.82
N ALA A 110 0.15 3.32 -13.07
CA ALA A 110 1.15 2.33 -13.47
C ALA A 110 2.60 2.69 -13.13
N ASP A 111 2.96 3.97 -13.04
CA ASP A 111 4.32 4.39 -12.70
C ASP A 111 4.69 3.99 -11.27
N ASP A 112 3.72 3.99 -10.36
CA ASP A 112 3.89 3.58 -8.97
C ASP A 112 4.16 2.08 -8.87
N VAL A 113 3.45 1.27 -9.67
CA VAL A 113 3.67 -0.18 -9.73
C VAL A 113 5.06 -0.47 -10.29
N VAL A 114 5.40 0.09 -11.46
CA VAL A 114 6.72 -0.13 -12.08
C VAL A 114 7.84 0.23 -11.12
N PHE A 115 7.77 1.41 -10.49
CA PHE A 115 8.73 1.86 -9.49
C PHE A 115 8.86 0.90 -8.30
N SER A 116 7.73 0.40 -7.78
CA SER A 116 7.70 -0.49 -6.61
C SER A 116 8.47 -1.79 -6.83
N PHE A 117 8.45 -2.33 -8.05
CA PHE A 117 9.18 -3.56 -8.40
C PHE A 117 10.59 -3.27 -8.92
N GLU A 118 10.78 -2.22 -9.74
CA GLU A 118 12.07 -1.87 -10.34
C GLU A 118 13.14 -1.57 -9.28
N ARG A 119 12.78 -0.83 -8.22
CA ARG A 119 13.72 -0.51 -7.13
C ARG A 119 14.28 -1.73 -6.41
N GLN A 120 13.62 -2.89 -6.51
CA GLN A 120 14.04 -4.13 -5.86
C GLN A 120 15.07 -4.92 -6.70
N VAL A 121 15.26 -4.56 -7.97
CA VAL A 121 16.11 -5.30 -8.91
C VAL A 121 17.15 -4.45 -9.63
N ASP A 122 16.89 -3.17 -9.85
CA ASP A 122 17.85 -2.28 -10.51
C ASP A 122 19.00 -1.92 -9.56
N LYS A 123 20.02 -2.78 -9.52
CA LYS A 123 21.21 -2.62 -8.65
C LYS A 123 21.98 -1.32 -8.88
N ASN A 124 21.78 -0.68 -10.03
CA ASN A 124 22.43 0.59 -10.38
C ASN A 124 21.53 1.80 -10.11
N GLY A 125 20.25 1.56 -9.82
CA GLY A 125 19.26 2.58 -9.56
C GLY A 125 19.45 3.24 -8.19
N PRO A 126 19.09 4.53 -8.05
CA PRO A 126 19.26 5.27 -6.80
C PRO A 126 18.42 4.71 -5.65
N TRP A 127 17.38 3.93 -5.96
CA TRP A 127 16.44 3.36 -4.99
C TRP A 127 16.77 1.94 -4.55
N PHE A 128 17.80 1.29 -5.12
CA PHE A 128 18.16 -0.07 -4.71
C PHE A 128 18.90 -0.12 -3.35
N GLN A 129 19.67 0.93 -3.04
CA GLN A 129 20.39 1.10 -1.77
C GLN A 129 20.21 2.54 -1.23
N TYR A 130 18.96 2.99 -1.15
CA TYR A 130 18.65 4.36 -0.72
C TYR A 130 18.90 4.59 0.79
N ILE A 131 18.99 3.50 1.57
CA ILE A 131 19.59 3.47 2.91
C ILE A 131 20.63 2.33 2.97
N PRO A 132 21.64 2.39 3.85
CA PRO A 132 22.63 1.33 3.97
C PRO A 132 22.02 0.00 4.42
N GLY A 133 22.43 -1.09 3.76
CA GLY A 133 22.12 -2.45 4.22
C GLY A 133 20.77 -3.01 3.76
N ILE A 134 20.11 -2.38 2.77
CA ILE A 134 18.89 -2.93 2.17
C ILE A 134 19.18 -4.31 1.58
N ALA A 135 18.33 -5.28 1.89
CA ALA A 135 18.31 -6.59 1.26
C ALA A 135 16.87 -6.93 0.84
N TYR A 136 16.61 -7.06 -0.46
CA TYR A 136 15.31 -7.49 -0.96
C TYR A 136 15.14 -9.02 -0.88
N GLN A 137 15.26 -9.58 0.33
CA GLN A 137 15.29 -11.03 0.55
C GLN A 137 14.02 -11.71 0.01
N TYR A 138 12.83 -11.21 0.37
CA TYR A 138 11.59 -11.79 -0.13
C TYR A 138 11.48 -11.72 -1.66
N TYR A 139 11.89 -10.62 -2.27
CA TYR A 139 11.92 -10.53 -3.73
C TYR A 139 12.83 -11.61 -4.34
N ASN A 140 14.05 -11.74 -3.82
CA ASN A 140 15.03 -12.70 -4.32
C ASN A 140 14.55 -14.15 -4.13
N ASP A 141 13.95 -14.46 -2.99
CA ASP A 141 13.48 -15.81 -2.66
C ASP A 141 12.22 -16.19 -3.45
N GLN A 142 11.33 -15.23 -3.71
CA GLN A 142 10.03 -15.50 -4.36
C GLN A 142 10.08 -15.35 -5.89
N PHE A 143 10.82 -14.36 -6.39
CA PHE A 143 10.89 -14.05 -7.81
C PHE A 143 12.26 -14.34 -8.42
N GLY A 144 13.35 -14.09 -7.69
CA GLY A 144 14.71 -14.23 -8.23
C GLY A 144 14.89 -13.46 -9.54
N ASP A 145 15.29 -14.16 -10.60
CA ASP A 145 15.39 -13.62 -11.97
C ASP A 145 14.16 -13.91 -12.84
N ASN A 146 13.07 -14.43 -12.25
CA ASN A 146 11.91 -14.88 -13.01
C ASN A 146 11.09 -13.71 -13.58
N ILE A 147 10.97 -12.58 -12.88
CA ILE A 147 10.40 -11.37 -13.47
C ILE A 147 11.46 -10.74 -14.36
N THR A 148 11.26 -10.85 -15.67
CA THR A 148 12.18 -10.28 -16.68
C THR A 148 11.85 -8.85 -17.02
N LYS A 149 10.58 -8.46 -16.87
CA LYS A 149 10.12 -7.11 -17.19
C LYS A 149 8.85 -6.76 -16.42
N VAL A 150 8.79 -5.51 -15.97
CA VAL A 150 7.58 -4.85 -15.48
C VAL A 150 7.43 -3.58 -16.31
N GLU A 151 6.36 -3.47 -17.07
CA GLU A 151 6.17 -2.36 -18.00
C GLU A 151 4.80 -1.71 -17.86
N LYS A 152 4.82 -0.38 -17.94
CA LYS A 152 3.64 0.45 -18.11
C LYS A 152 3.17 0.33 -19.56
N VAL A 153 1.99 -0.26 -19.76
CA VAL A 153 1.31 -0.30 -21.07
C VAL A 153 0.56 1.02 -21.28
N ASP A 154 -0.13 1.48 -20.24
CA ASP A 154 -0.77 2.79 -20.13
C ASP A 154 -0.90 3.16 -18.63
N ASP A 155 -1.45 4.34 -18.31
CA ASP A 155 -1.56 4.81 -16.92
C ASP A 155 -2.31 3.87 -15.97
N LEU A 156 -3.19 3.01 -16.48
CA LEU A 156 -4.00 2.07 -15.68
C LEU A 156 -3.77 0.61 -16.08
N THR A 157 -2.68 0.32 -16.78
CA THR A 157 -2.37 -1.04 -17.24
C THR A 157 -0.87 -1.32 -17.08
N VAL A 158 -0.56 -2.37 -16.31
CA VAL A 158 0.82 -2.84 -16.12
C VAL A 158 0.92 -4.27 -16.61
N LYS A 159 2.01 -4.57 -17.32
CA LYS A 159 2.33 -5.93 -17.77
C LYS A 159 3.58 -6.43 -17.06
N PHE A 160 3.51 -7.65 -16.53
CA PHE A 160 4.65 -8.41 -16.07
C PHE A 160 4.97 -9.51 -17.09
N THR A 161 6.26 -9.69 -17.39
CA THR A 161 6.76 -10.78 -18.22
C THR A 161 7.69 -11.66 -17.41
N LEU A 162 7.38 -12.95 -17.38
CA LEU A 162 8.13 -13.96 -16.66
C LEU A 162 9.04 -14.77 -17.59
N LYS A 163 10.17 -15.22 -17.06
CA LYS A 163 11.08 -16.15 -17.74
C LYS A 163 10.43 -17.53 -17.86
N GLU A 164 9.84 -18.01 -16.77
CA GLU A 164 9.10 -19.26 -16.68
C GLU A 164 7.74 -19.08 -15.99
N PRO A 165 6.75 -19.93 -16.30
CA PRO A 165 5.42 -19.83 -15.71
C PRO A 165 5.50 -20.12 -14.20
N ALA A 166 4.82 -19.31 -13.39
CA ALA A 166 4.83 -19.45 -11.94
C ALA A 166 3.41 -19.43 -11.39
N ILE A 167 2.93 -20.59 -10.91
CA ILE A 167 1.58 -20.74 -10.33
C ILE A 167 1.40 -19.83 -9.10
N THR A 168 2.48 -19.58 -8.37
CA THR A 168 2.49 -18.73 -7.18
C THR A 168 2.55 -17.23 -7.50
N PHE A 169 2.70 -16.83 -8.77
CA PHE A 169 2.93 -15.42 -9.11
C PHE A 169 1.86 -14.48 -8.55
N ILE A 170 0.57 -14.80 -8.76
CA ILE A 170 -0.54 -14.00 -8.24
C ILE A 170 -0.51 -13.92 -6.69
N PRO A 171 -0.51 -15.03 -5.92
CA PRO A 171 -0.46 -14.92 -4.46
C PRO A 171 0.82 -14.26 -3.93
N THR A 172 1.96 -14.42 -4.61
CA THR A 172 3.20 -13.72 -4.23
C THR A 172 3.05 -12.20 -4.36
N LEU A 173 2.32 -11.69 -5.36
CA LEU A 173 2.02 -10.27 -5.49
C LEU A 173 1.13 -9.72 -4.37
N GLY A 174 0.48 -10.58 -3.58
CA GLY A 174 -0.29 -10.19 -2.40
C GLY A 174 0.51 -10.12 -1.10
N MET A 175 1.79 -10.53 -1.13
CA MET A 175 2.68 -10.48 0.03
C MET A 175 3.12 -9.04 0.34
N ASP A 176 3.50 -8.83 1.60
CA ASP A 176 3.84 -7.52 2.16
C ASP A 176 4.95 -6.77 1.39
N PHE A 177 6.01 -7.48 0.96
CA PHE A 177 7.13 -6.90 0.21
C PHE A 177 6.74 -6.36 -1.18
N ALA A 178 5.61 -6.83 -1.73
CA ALA A 178 5.06 -6.41 -3.02
C ALA A 178 4.10 -5.21 -2.88
N SER A 179 4.10 -4.53 -1.72
CA SER A 179 3.34 -3.31 -1.49
C SER A 179 3.68 -2.23 -2.53
N VAL A 180 2.65 -1.58 -3.06
CA VAL A 180 2.81 -0.50 -4.02
C VAL A 180 3.05 0.82 -3.30
N VAL A 181 4.14 1.48 -3.67
CA VAL A 181 4.63 2.73 -3.07
C VAL A 181 4.52 3.89 -4.07
N SER A 182 4.44 5.12 -3.57
CA SER A 182 4.32 6.31 -4.42
C SER A 182 5.65 6.66 -5.09
N LYS A 183 5.68 6.61 -6.43
CA LYS A 183 6.82 7.10 -7.21
C LYS A 183 6.97 8.62 -7.08
N GLU A 184 5.86 9.35 -7.05
CA GLU A 184 5.89 10.82 -6.88
C GLU A 184 6.55 11.22 -5.55
N TYR A 185 6.23 10.53 -4.46
CA TYR A 185 6.86 10.79 -3.17
C TYR A 185 8.36 10.46 -3.19
N ALA A 186 8.73 9.33 -3.80
CA ALA A 186 10.13 8.97 -4.00
C ALA A 186 10.88 10.06 -4.79
N ASP A 187 10.37 10.46 -5.96
CA ASP A 187 10.97 11.51 -6.79
C ASP A 187 11.16 12.82 -5.99
N LYS A 188 10.17 13.21 -5.15
CA LYS A 188 10.29 14.36 -4.25
C LYS A 188 11.43 14.19 -3.25
N LEU A 189 11.50 13.07 -2.54
CA LEU A 189 12.54 12.83 -1.55
C LEU A 189 13.94 12.80 -2.18
N GLN A 190 14.05 12.28 -3.40
CA GLN A 190 15.30 12.31 -4.15
C GLN A 190 15.71 13.73 -4.52
N ALA A 191 14.76 14.56 -4.97
CA ALA A 191 15.01 15.98 -5.25
C ALA A 191 15.42 16.76 -4.00
N ASP A 192 14.78 16.45 -2.86
CA ASP A 192 15.08 17.03 -1.55
C ASP A 192 16.37 16.47 -0.91
N LYS A 193 16.96 15.42 -1.51
CA LYS A 193 18.15 14.71 -1.02
C LYS A 193 17.98 14.09 0.37
N THR A 194 16.76 13.61 0.66
CA THR A 194 16.40 12.93 1.91
C THR A 194 15.73 11.57 1.62
N PRO A 195 16.35 10.68 0.82
CA PRO A 195 15.74 9.41 0.45
C PRO A 195 15.45 8.52 1.67
N GLU A 196 16.21 8.64 2.75
CA GLU A 196 16.03 7.89 3.99
C GLU A 196 14.66 8.10 4.64
N LEU A 197 14.00 9.23 4.39
CA LEU A 197 12.65 9.50 4.88
C LEU A 197 11.61 8.55 4.28
N PHE A 198 11.91 7.92 3.13
CA PHE A 198 11.02 6.93 2.53
C PHE A 198 10.76 5.75 3.48
N ASN A 199 11.77 5.37 4.28
CA ASN A 199 11.67 4.31 5.28
C ASN A 199 11.18 4.79 6.65
N GLN A 200 10.99 6.10 6.85
CA GLN A 200 10.61 6.68 8.15
C GLN A 200 9.21 7.32 8.12
N LYS A 201 8.79 7.77 6.94
CA LYS A 201 7.56 8.53 6.71
C LYS A 201 6.81 7.94 5.53
N PRO A 202 6.11 6.80 5.72
CA PRO A 202 5.49 6.07 4.62
C PRO A 202 4.32 6.87 4.02
N ILE A 203 4.13 6.70 2.71
CA ILE A 203 2.95 7.19 1.97
C ILE A 203 2.41 6.01 1.16
N GLY A 204 1.20 5.57 1.50
CA GLY A 204 0.52 4.48 0.82
C GLY A 204 -0.93 4.80 0.51
N THR A 205 -1.61 3.82 -0.08
CA THR A 205 -3.03 3.87 -0.48
C THR A 205 -3.94 3.11 0.49
N GLY A 206 -3.37 2.57 1.57
CA GLY A 206 -4.04 1.69 2.52
C GLY A 206 -5.09 2.39 3.40
N PRO A 207 -5.76 1.61 4.26
CA PRO A 207 -6.88 2.07 5.07
C PRO A 207 -6.49 3.02 6.21
N PHE A 208 -5.20 3.13 6.53
CA PHE A 208 -4.70 4.04 7.56
C PHE A 208 -3.56 4.91 7.06
N ILE A 209 -3.51 6.13 7.58
CA ILE A 209 -2.47 7.14 7.33
C ILE A 209 -1.53 7.15 8.54
N PHE A 210 -0.23 7.06 8.27
CA PHE A 210 0.82 7.24 9.28
C PHE A 210 0.77 8.66 9.86
N VAL A 211 0.85 8.78 11.19
CA VAL A 211 0.84 10.07 11.90
C VAL A 211 2.20 10.37 12.50
N ASP A 212 2.72 9.45 13.31
CA ASP A 212 3.98 9.65 14.05
C ASP A 212 4.52 8.31 14.56
N TYR A 213 5.83 8.25 14.74
CA TYR A 213 6.50 7.15 15.43
C TYR A 213 7.45 7.69 16.50
N GLN A 214 7.14 7.36 17.75
CA GLN A 214 8.03 7.53 18.89
C GLN A 214 8.79 6.22 19.09
N THR A 215 10.08 6.22 18.75
CA THR A 215 10.96 5.06 18.84
C THR A 215 10.85 4.38 20.19
N ASP A 216 10.67 3.05 20.16
CA ASP A 216 10.50 2.18 21.33
C ASP A 216 9.33 2.52 22.26
N ALA A 217 8.37 3.33 21.80
CA ALA A 217 7.22 3.75 22.59
C ALA A 217 5.88 3.50 21.87
N ALA A 218 5.63 4.17 20.74
CA ALA A 218 4.32 4.08 20.07
C ALA A 218 4.39 4.53 18.61
N ILE A 219 3.61 3.84 17.77
CA ILE A 219 3.28 4.29 16.42
C ILE A 219 1.82 4.71 16.40
N ARG A 220 1.53 5.82 15.73
CA ARG A 220 0.18 6.36 15.63
C ARG A 220 -0.27 6.40 14.18
N TYR A 221 -1.51 5.96 13.97
CA TYR A 221 -2.19 6.02 12.69
C TYR A 221 -3.57 6.66 12.85
N LYS A 222 -4.11 7.18 11.75
CA LYS A 222 -5.50 7.63 11.65
C LYS A 222 -6.16 6.95 10.44
N ALA A 223 -7.47 6.80 10.46
CA ALA A 223 -8.20 6.25 9.31
C ALA A 223 -7.97 7.13 8.06
N ASN A 224 -7.82 6.49 6.90
CA ASN A 224 -7.83 7.13 5.58
C ASN A 224 -9.30 7.26 5.12
N PRO A 225 -9.85 8.50 5.05
CA PRO A 225 -11.29 8.74 4.84
C PRO A 225 -11.77 8.44 3.41
#